data_AF-A0AAJ0F1N2-F1
#
_entry.id   AF-A0AAJ0F1N2-F1
#
_cell.length_a   1.000
_cell.length_b   1.000
_cell.length_c   1.000
_cell.angle_alpha   90.00
_cell.angle_beta   90.00
_cell.angle_gamma   90.00
#
_symmetry.space_group_name_H-M   'P 1'
#
loop_
_entity.id
_entity.type
_entity.pdbx_description
1 polymer ?
#
loop_
_entity_poly.entity_id
_entity_poly.type
_entity_poly.pdbx_seq_one_letter_code
_entity_poly.pdbx_strand_id
1 'polypeptide(L)'
;MLTGMVRPVYKSSAEALTSIHGNGGPQSVAAIDGTETTIFGAMYLNGIAAGAFQVEHVVLNAHPSSSVLPALLVYASTSNTATTGEDFLTALAAGYEVCARIGLALGASVEDERGFHNPTINGRLAAAAAVGNLLDWDAEIIARRMPRRSRSIRATTDLWASRQRSWLARAWGGPPDVLGNEMEFLHVFSPEPNATALADQLGDRWDCEATTAKHHFMHSRFQTLVSGIQNHKKRDPWDKEVKGVTAYVGPRLLRESHQIAHPETLDQAQYSVLFCLIAAVLLDLSSPFIFNDPLVGDEAVKKFAGEVVIEQVYNDERTEAGYVIVSSPDDSTVNITAPYSGYTGLYEKPNFLEALVDKYNRTTKALSVEGAAQSLRSLVEYMWMETNISHVYNEIVKVGEEARSNYSKLTVTLKSSFRAPDGTLWTAGDDVSEYYRGWGFTIYRTAYGPATDAQWPTLLDKIRVQVVSEIDCYVEAGEEDLAAQLKSLFVLDARSDAALLADMTMGEVRKIYKQAAVTSRSS
;
A
#
# COMPACT_ATOMS: atom_id res chain seq x y z
N MET A 1 -1.43 -7.04 3.07
CA MET A 1 -1.70 -8.42 2.62
C MET A 1 -2.80 -8.45 1.55
N LEU A 2 -4.07 -8.20 1.89
CA LEU A 2 -5.18 -8.26 0.91
C LEU A 2 -4.96 -7.42 -0.37
N THR A 3 -4.45 -6.20 -0.26
CA THR A 3 -4.11 -5.38 -1.43
C THR A 3 -2.84 -5.80 -2.16
N GLY A 4 -1.91 -6.44 -1.45
CA GLY A 4 -0.61 -6.85 -1.99
C GLY A 4 -0.70 -8.15 -2.79
N MET A 5 -1.59 -9.07 -2.42
CA MET A 5 -1.75 -10.34 -3.12
C MET A 5 -2.26 -10.18 -4.57
N VAL A 6 -2.94 -9.07 -4.85
CA VAL A 6 -3.43 -8.75 -6.20
C VAL A 6 -2.40 -7.97 -7.04
N ARG A 7 -1.20 -7.71 -6.52
CA ARG A 7 -0.12 -7.01 -7.24
C ARG A 7 0.61 -7.97 -8.20
N PRO A 8 1.16 -7.47 -9.33
CA PRO A 8 1.89 -8.30 -10.28
C PRO A 8 3.03 -9.12 -9.66
N VAL A 9 3.82 -8.52 -8.76
CA VAL A 9 4.94 -9.21 -8.08
C VAL A 9 4.48 -10.42 -7.26
N TYR A 10 3.30 -10.35 -6.64
CA TYR A 10 2.72 -11.49 -5.94
C TYR A 10 2.27 -12.56 -6.92
N LYS A 11 1.48 -12.18 -7.95
CA LYS A 11 0.96 -13.12 -8.96
C LYS A 11 2.09 -13.92 -9.62
N SER A 12 3.14 -13.23 -10.10
CA SER A 12 4.30 -13.90 -10.70
C SER A 12 5.08 -14.77 -9.72
N SER A 13 5.14 -14.39 -8.44
CA SER A 13 5.76 -15.22 -7.40
C SER A 13 4.96 -16.49 -7.09
N ALA A 14 3.63 -16.38 -7.09
CA ALA A 14 2.73 -17.53 -6.92
C ALA A 14 2.86 -18.50 -8.09
N GLU A 15 2.85 -18.00 -9.33
CA GLU A 15 3.10 -18.79 -10.54
C GLU A 15 4.46 -19.50 -10.51
N ALA A 16 5.52 -18.79 -10.12
CA ALA A 16 6.85 -19.37 -10.00
C ALA A 16 6.89 -20.49 -8.96
N LEU A 17 6.30 -20.29 -7.77
CA LEU A 17 6.23 -21.32 -6.73
C LEU A 17 5.42 -22.54 -7.19
N THR A 18 4.28 -22.32 -7.84
CA THR A 18 3.45 -23.37 -8.43
C THR A 18 4.24 -24.17 -9.48
N SER A 19 5.03 -23.51 -10.32
CA SER A 19 5.86 -24.19 -11.33
C SER A 19 6.95 -25.07 -10.72
N ILE A 20 7.46 -24.72 -9.53
CA ILE A 20 8.58 -25.42 -8.90
C ILE A 20 8.11 -26.50 -7.91
N HIS A 21 6.99 -26.28 -7.23
CA HIS A 21 6.46 -27.19 -6.20
C HIS A 21 5.21 -27.97 -6.63
N GLY A 22 4.58 -27.60 -7.74
CA GLY A 22 3.30 -28.15 -8.19
C GLY A 22 2.09 -27.57 -7.46
N ASN A 23 0.89 -28.04 -7.83
CA ASN A 23 -0.40 -27.61 -7.26
C ASN A 23 -0.75 -28.36 -5.96
N GLY A 24 0.09 -28.24 -4.93
CA GLY A 24 -0.20 -28.76 -3.59
C GLY A 24 0.07 -30.25 -3.36
N GLY A 25 -0.34 -30.74 -2.18
CA GLY A 25 -0.15 -32.12 -1.72
C GLY A 25 -0.52 -32.29 -0.23
N PRO A 26 -0.35 -33.47 0.39
CA PRO A 26 -0.80 -33.71 1.78
C PRO A 26 -0.15 -32.83 2.86
N GLN A 27 0.89 -32.07 2.51
CA GLN A 27 1.61 -31.15 3.40
C GLN A 27 1.64 -29.72 2.84
N SER A 28 0.76 -29.40 1.88
CA SER A 28 0.66 -28.04 1.38
C SER A 28 -0.02 -27.13 2.39
N VAL A 29 0.31 -25.84 2.28
CA VAL A 29 -0.22 -24.76 3.07
C VAL A 29 -0.70 -23.70 2.09
N ALA A 30 -1.95 -23.28 2.22
CA ALA A 30 -2.48 -22.15 1.47
C ALA A 30 -1.79 -20.85 1.87
N ALA A 31 -1.35 -20.06 0.88
CA ALA A 31 -1.07 -18.65 1.05
C ALA A 31 -2.37 -17.85 1.15
N ILE A 32 -2.27 -16.54 1.43
CA ILE A 32 -3.45 -15.67 1.63
C ILE A 32 -4.46 -15.73 0.49
N ASP A 33 -4.01 -15.96 -0.75
CA ASP A 33 -4.87 -15.98 -1.93
C ASP A 33 -5.45 -17.36 -2.27
N GLY A 34 -5.20 -18.36 -1.43
CA GLY A 34 -5.56 -19.77 -1.63
C GLY A 34 -4.51 -20.59 -2.38
N THR A 35 -3.40 -20.00 -2.80
CA THR A 35 -2.35 -20.75 -3.50
C THR A 35 -1.73 -21.79 -2.57
N GLU A 36 -1.94 -23.08 -2.88
CA GLU A 36 -1.38 -24.21 -2.14
C GLU A 36 0.10 -24.42 -2.48
N THR A 37 0.96 -24.30 -1.48
CA THR A 37 2.42 -24.44 -1.67
C THR A 37 3.09 -25.03 -0.42
N THR A 38 4.42 -25.07 -0.36
CA THR A 38 5.14 -25.48 0.86
C THR A 38 4.93 -24.44 1.97
N ILE A 39 5.14 -24.84 3.24
CA ILE A 39 5.10 -23.90 4.37
C ILE A 39 5.96 -22.65 4.14
N PHE A 40 7.15 -22.80 3.54
CA PHE A 40 8.04 -21.68 3.21
C PHE A 40 7.51 -20.84 2.04
N GLY A 41 6.88 -21.48 1.06
CA GLY A 41 6.19 -20.79 -0.04
C GLY A 41 5.05 -19.91 0.49
N ALA A 42 4.24 -20.41 1.42
CA ALA A 42 3.15 -19.66 2.02
C ALA A 42 3.67 -18.47 2.86
N MET A 43 4.72 -18.68 3.66
CA MET A 43 5.41 -17.60 4.37
C MET A 43 5.92 -16.51 3.42
N TYR A 44 6.56 -16.93 2.31
CA TYR A 44 7.11 -16.03 1.31
C TYR A 44 6.03 -15.21 0.59
N LEU A 45 4.97 -15.87 0.11
CA LEU A 45 3.85 -15.20 -0.53
C LEU A 45 3.16 -14.23 0.41
N ASN A 46 2.86 -14.63 1.65
CA ASN A 46 2.24 -13.75 2.63
C ASN A 46 3.15 -12.55 2.97
N GLY A 47 4.48 -12.74 2.98
CA GLY A 47 5.47 -11.67 3.09
C GLY A 47 5.41 -10.66 1.94
N ILE A 48 5.37 -11.15 0.70
CA ILE A 48 5.17 -10.30 -0.48
C ILE A 48 3.82 -9.57 -0.37
N ALA A 49 2.73 -10.27 -0.07
CA ALA A 49 1.41 -9.66 0.06
C ALA A 49 1.40 -8.55 1.13
N ALA A 50 2.16 -8.71 2.21
CA ALA A 50 2.29 -7.70 3.25
C ALA A 50 3.06 -6.46 2.78
N GLY A 51 4.16 -6.64 2.04
CA GLY A 51 5.09 -5.56 1.66
C GLY A 51 4.95 -5.00 0.23
N ALA A 52 4.16 -5.62 -0.65
CA ALA A 52 4.15 -5.29 -2.09
C ALA A 52 3.39 -4.00 -2.47
N PHE A 53 2.84 -3.27 -1.50
CA PHE A 53 1.99 -2.11 -1.82
C PHE A 53 2.13 -0.94 -0.84
N GLN A 54 3.25 -0.88 -0.12
CA GLN A 54 3.72 0.29 0.63
C GLN A 54 2.69 0.84 1.63
N VAL A 55 2.01 -0.03 2.37
CA VAL A 55 0.93 0.35 3.31
C VAL A 55 1.02 -0.33 4.69
N GLU A 56 1.92 -1.28 4.82
CA GLU A 56 2.29 -1.88 6.09
C GLU A 56 2.83 -0.80 7.05
N HIS A 57 2.65 -1.01 8.35
CA HIS A 57 3.11 -0.06 9.34
C HIS A 57 4.64 -0.09 9.47
N VAL A 58 5.20 1.00 9.97
CA VAL A 58 6.63 1.16 10.24
C VAL A 58 6.83 1.29 11.74
N VAL A 59 7.89 0.66 12.24
CA VAL A 59 8.30 0.71 13.65
C VAL A 59 9.78 1.05 13.69
N LEU A 60 10.15 2.29 14.04
CA LEU A 60 11.54 2.71 14.24
C LEU A 60 12.52 2.27 13.12
N ASN A 61 12.19 2.58 11.86
CA ASN A 61 12.91 2.15 10.63
C ASN A 61 12.88 0.63 10.33
N ALA A 62 11.95 -0.11 10.93
CA ALA A 62 11.69 -1.51 10.64
C ALA A 62 10.26 -1.74 10.13
N HIS A 63 10.08 -2.84 9.38
CA HIS A 63 8.78 -3.26 8.82
C HIS A 63 8.45 -4.68 9.30
N PRO A 64 8.14 -4.87 10.59
CA PRO A 64 7.96 -6.20 11.16
C PRO A 64 6.74 -6.94 10.57
N SER A 65 5.69 -6.23 10.14
CA SER A 65 4.49 -6.87 9.58
C SER A 65 4.67 -7.54 8.22
N SER A 66 5.72 -7.24 7.46
CA SER A 66 6.00 -7.90 6.18
C SER A 66 6.95 -9.09 6.31
N SER A 67 7.49 -9.33 7.51
CA SER A 67 8.49 -10.36 7.77
C SER A 67 8.09 -11.28 8.92
N VAL A 68 7.90 -10.72 10.11
CA VAL A 68 7.59 -11.45 11.35
C VAL A 68 6.19 -12.05 11.31
N LEU A 69 5.17 -11.23 11.02
CA LEU A 69 3.78 -11.67 11.02
C LEU A 69 3.52 -12.84 10.04
N PRO A 70 3.91 -12.77 8.75
CA PRO A 70 3.75 -13.88 7.81
C PRO A 70 4.43 -15.17 8.25
N ALA A 71 5.67 -15.07 8.75
CA ALA A 71 6.43 -16.23 9.18
C ALA A 71 5.80 -16.91 10.41
N LEU A 72 5.50 -16.12 11.44
CA LEU A 72 4.93 -16.64 12.68
C LEU A 72 3.52 -17.18 12.46
N LEU A 73 2.67 -16.46 11.73
CA LEU A 73 1.28 -16.84 11.51
C LEU A 73 1.16 -18.14 10.74
N VAL A 74 1.92 -18.31 9.66
CA VAL A 74 1.95 -19.56 8.90
C VAL A 74 2.48 -20.71 9.75
N TYR A 75 3.57 -20.49 10.49
CA TYR A 75 4.16 -21.52 11.34
C TYR A 75 3.20 -21.99 12.43
N ALA A 76 2.66 -21.05 13.21
CA ALA A 76 1.77 -21.33 14.33
C ALA A 76 0.48 -22.01 13.86
N SER A 77 -0.02 -21.64 12.67
CA SER A 77 -1.26 -22.20 12.11
C SER A 77 -1.11 -23.59 11.50
N THR A 78 0.12 -24.02 11.20
CA THR A 78 0.41 -25.32 10.55
C THR A 78 1.17 -26.27 11.47
N SER A 79 1.42 -25.83 12.70
CA SER A 79 2.04 -26.61 13.76
C SER A 79 1.13 -27.79 14.16
N ASN A 80 1.73 -28.92 14.52
CA ASN A 80 1.00 -30.09 15.04
C ASN A 80 0.41 -29.84 16.45
N THR A 81 0.86 -28.79 17.13
CA THR A 81 0.38 -28.38 18.44
C THR A 81 -0.48 -27.13 18.27
N ALA A 82 -1.68 -27.14 18.84
CA ALA A 82 -2.54 -25.96 18.86
C ALA A 82 -1.79 -24.81 19.53
N THR A 83 -1.71 -23.66 18.85
CA THR A 83 -1.10 -22.44 19.39
C THR A 83 -2.24 -21.51 19.79
N THR A 84 -2.30 -21.11 21.07
CA THR A 84 -3.32 -20.17 21.51
C THR A 84 -3.05 -18.76 20.98
N GLY A 85 -4.08 -17.91 21.00
CA GLY A 85 -3.96 -16.50 20.68
C GLY A 85 -2.97 -15.76 21.57
N GLU A 86 -2.95 -16.07 22.87
CA GLU A 86 -2.00 -15.49 23.82
C GLU A 86 -0.55 -15.89 23.49
N ASP A 87 -0.29 -17.17 23.21
CA ASP A 87 1.04 -17.65 22.81
C ASP A 87 1.50 -16.96 21.52
N PHE A 88 0.60 -16.88 20.53
CA PHE A 88 0.88 -16.23 19.26
C PHE A 88 1.19 -14.74 19.42
N LEU A 89 0.35 -13.99 20.16
CA LEU A 89 0.54 -12.55 20.37
C LEU A 89 1.80 -12.26 21.20
N THR A 90 2.13 -13.12 22.16
CA THR A 90 3.38 -13.02 22.94
C THR A 90 4.60 -13.17 22.04
N ALA A 91 4.63 -14.21 21.21
CA ALA A 91 5.71 -14.44 20.25
C ALA A 91 5.79 -13.35 19.17
N LEU A 92 4.64 -12.81 18.75
CA LEU A 92 4.56 -11.71 17.80
C LEU A 92 5.16 -10.43 18.40
N ALA A 93 4.81 -10.09 19.64
CA ALA A 93 5.35 -8.95 20.36
C ALA A 93 6.87 -9.07 20.54
N ALA A 94 7.37 -10.25 20.95
CA ALA A 94 8.80 -10.51 21.07
C ALA A 94 9.53 -10.32 19.72
N GLY A 95 8.97 -10.85 18.62
CA GLY A 95 9.54 -10.67 17.28
C GLY A 95 9.55 -9.21 16.83
N TYR A 96 8.46 -8.50 17.06
CA TYR A 96 8.33 -7.08 16.73
C TYR A 96 9.35 -6.23 17.51
N GLU A 97 9.52 -6.52 18.78
CA GLU A 97 10.49 -5.84 19.65
C GLU A 97 11.92 -6.05 19.17
N VAL A 98 12.29 -7.31 18.85
CA VAL A 98 13.60 -7.62 18.26
C VAL A 98 13.79 -6.86 16.95
N CYS A 99 12.76 -6.78 16.10
CA CYS A 99 12.83 -6.07 14.83
C CYS A 99 13.07 -4.57 15.02
N ALA A 100 12.30 -3.94 15.92
CA ALA A 100 12.40 -2.51 16.23
C ALA A 100 13.77 -2.16 16.80
N ARG A 101 14.27 -2.95 17.75
CA ARG A 101 15.58 -2.74 18.39
C ARG A 101 16.74 -2.93 17.43
N ILE A 102 16.68 -3.91 16.53
CA ILE A 102 17.68 -4.04 15.46
C ILE A 102 17.62 -2.82 14.53
N GLY A 103 16.43 -2.34 14.17
CA GLY A 103 16.25 -1.11 13.39
C GLY A 103 16.87 0.13 14.05
N LEU A 104 16.66 0.30 15.35
CA LEU A 104 17.29 1.36 16.15
C LEU A 104 18.81 1.22 16.22
N ALA A 105 19.30 0.00 16.46
CA ALA A 105 20.73 -0.27 16.59
C ALA A 105 21.48 -0.08 15.27
N LEU A 106 20.83 -0.37 14.14
CA LEU A 106 21.38 -0.12 12.81
C LEU A 106 21.34 1.37 12.43
N GLY A 107 20.26 2.07 12.78
CA GLY A 107 20.06 3.47 12.41
C GLY A 107 19.71 3.66 10.93
N ALA A 108 19.55 4.92 10.52
CA ALA A 108 19.12 5.28 9.17
C ALA A 108 20.23 5.14 8.11
N SER A 109 21.50 5.16 8.53
CA SER A 109 22.69 5.09 7.66
C SER A 109 22.76 3.80 6.83
N VAL A 110 22.11 2.73 7.26
CA VAL A 110 21.98 1.49 6.48
C VAL A 110 21.29 1.74 5.12
N GLU A 111 20.20 2.51 5.13
CA GLU A 111 19.49 2.89 3.91
C GLU A 111 20.14 4.11 3.26
N ASP A 112 20.49 5.11 4.06
CA ASP A 112 20.86 6.44 3.58
C ASP A 112 22.27 6.52 2.99
N GLU A 113 23.20 5.72 3.53
CA GLU A 113 24.62 5.77 3.15
C GLU A 113 25.09 4.48 2.49
N ARG A 114 24.55 3.34 2.94
CA ARG A 114 24.96 2.01 2.44
C ARG A 114 24.02 1.44 1.39
N GLY A 115 22.81 1.98 1.25
CA GLY A 115 21.83 1.57 0.24
C GLY A 115 21.20 0.19 0.46
N PHE A 116 21.30 -0.38 1.66
CA PHE A 116 20.60 -1.63 1.99
C PHE A 116 19.20 -1.34 2.52
N HIS A 117 18.20 -2.11 2.09
CA HIS A 117 16.82 -1.97 2.57
C HIS A 117 16.62 -2.70 3.90
N ASN A 118 16.30 -1.95 4.97
CA ASN A 118 16.26 -2.46 6.36
C ASN A 118 15.38 -3.71 6.57
N PRO A 119 14.16 -3.82 6.02
CA PRO A 119 13.28 -4.98 6.23
C PRO A 119 13.92 -6.33 5.88
N THR A 120 14.80 -6.35 4.87
CA THR A 120 15.51 -7.57 4.45
C THR A 120 16.63 -7.96 5.40
N ILE A 121 17.14 -6.98 6.17
CA ILE A 121 18.22 -7.13 7.13
C ILE A 121 17.64 -7.56 8.49
N ASN A 122 16.74 -6.75 9.05
CA ASN A 122 16.20 -6.96 10.40
C ASN A 122 15.10 -8.03 10.45
N GLY A 123 14.19 -8.08 9.48
CA GLY A 123 12.97 -8.88 9.51
C GLY A 123 13.23 -10.39 9.63
N ARG A 124 14.28 -10.90 8.99
CA ARG A 124 14.64 -12.33 9.05
C ARG A 124 15.14 -12.77 10.43
N LEU A 125 15.87 -11.89 11.13
CA LEU A 125 16.36 -12.17 12.49
C LEU A 125 15.19 -12.13 13.47
N ALA A 126 14.32 -11.13 13.31
CA ALA A 126 13.11 -10.98 14.08
C ALA A 126 12.11 -12.14 13.88
N ALA A 127 11.93 -12.62 12.65
CA ALA A 127 11.08 -13.77 12.37
C ALA A 127 11.62 -15.06 13.04
N ALA A 128 12.94 -15.26 13.02
CA ALA A 128 13.57 -16.38 13.72
C ALA A 128 13.41 -16.26 15.25
N ALA A 129 13.52 -15.05 15.81
CA ALA A 129 13.27 -14.79 17.22
C ALA A 129 11.82 -15.07 17.62
N ALA A 130 10.85 -14.63 16.81
CA ALA A 130 9.43 -14.87 17.05
C ALA A 130 9.09 -16.37 17.07
N VAL A 131 9.52 -17.11 16.04
CA VAL A 131 9.27 -18.56 15.96
C VAL A 131 10.03 -19.31 17.05
N GLY A 132 11.27 -18.91 17.37
CA GLY A 132 12.04 -19.50 18.44
C GLY A 132 11.40 -19.28 19.82
N ASN A 133 10.86 -18.09 20.07
CA ASN A 133 10.11 -17.78 21.28
C ASN A 133 8.85 -18.63 21.40
N LEU A 134 8.07 -18.75 20.31
CA LEU A 134 6.88 -19.62 20.29
C LEU A 134 7.22 -21.10 20.57
N LEU A 135 8.42 -21.54 20.18
CA LEU A 135 8.92 -22.90 20.41
C LEU A 135 9.58 -23.11 21.78
N ASP A 136 9.55 -22.10 22.64
CA ASP A 136 10.22 -22.09 23.95
C ASP A 136 11.71 -22.47 23.85
N TRP A 137 12.37 -21.99 22.79
CA TRP A 137 13.82 -22.17 22.65
C TRP A 137 14.56 -21.27 23.63
N ASP A 138 15.64 -21.80 24.21
CA ASP A 138 16.56 -20.96 24.95
C ASP A 138 17.20 -19.88 24.06
N ALA A 139 17.60 -18.77 24.67
CA ALA A 139 18.15 -17.61 23.96
C ALA A 139 19.40 -17.97 23.13
N GLU A 140 20.20 -18.95 23.58
CA GLU A 140 21.41 -19.38 22.87
C GLU A 140 21.05 -20.14 21.58
N ILE A 141 20.03 -20.99 21.61
CA ILE A 141 19.49 -21.66 20.43
C ILE A 141 18.93 -20.63 19.46
N ILE A 142 18.14 -19.66 19.93
CA ILE A 142 17.60 -18.59 19.08
C ILE A 142 18.74 -17.84 18.38
N ALA A 143 19.73 -17.38 19.13
CA ALA A 143 20.89 -16.68 18.59
C ALA A 143 21.67 -17.53 17.57
N ARG A 144 21.88 -18.82 17.85
CA ARG A 144 22.55 -19.75 16.91
C ARG A 144 21.72 -20.01 15.65
N ARG A 145 20.39 -19.89 15.73
CA ARG A 145 19.45 -20.16 14.62
C ARG A 145 19.16 -18.93 13.76
N MET A 146 19.56 -17.74 14.19
CA MET A 146 19.48 -16.52 13.39
C MET A 146 20.34 -16.60 12.11
N PRO A 147 19.85 -16.13 10.94
CA PRO A 147 20.62 -16.13 9.69
C PRO A 147 21.94 -15.32 9.76
N ARG A 148 23.08 -15.95 9.41
CA ARG A 148 24.44 -15.37 9.49
C ARG A 148 24.93 -14.60 8.23
N ARG A 149 25.98 -13.78 8.43
CA ARG A 149 26.62 -12.76 7.56
C ARG A 149 26.87 -13.08 6.06
N SER A 150 26.94 -14.32 5.56
CA SER A 150 27.48 -14.56 4.20
C SER A 150 26.73 -15.53 3.27
N ARG A 151 25.72 -16.27 3.72
CA ARG A 151 24.98 -17.22 2.86
C ARG A 151 23.63 -16.71 2.36
N SER A 152 23.17 -15.57 2.89
CA SER A 152 21.77 -15.14 2.76
C SER A 152 21.55 -13.85 1.98
N ILE A 153 22.60 -13.10 1.59
CA ILE A 153 22.45 -12.02 0.59
C ILE A 153 22.15 -12.62 -0.81
N ARG A 154 22.45 -13.92 -1.03
CA ARG A 154 21.98 -14.72 -2.17
C ARG A 154 20.64 -15.44 -1.94
N ALA A 155 20.00 -15.32 -0.77
CA ALA A 155 18.88 -16.20 -0.39
C ALA A 155 17.50 -15.82 -0.95
N THR A 156 17.36 -14.74 -1.73
CA THR A 156 16.19 -14.63 -2.61
C THR A 156 16.22 -15.69 -3.72
N THR A 157 17.41 -16.20 -4.08
CA THR A 157 17.60 -17.29 -5.06
C THR A 157 18.04 -18.63 -4.47
N ASP A 158 18.60 -18.69 -3.25
CA ASP A 158 19.19 -19.93 -2.70
C ASP A 158 18.35 -20.66 -1.61
N LEU A 159 17.15 -20.18 -1.27
CA LEU A 159 16.19 -20.93 -0.42
C LEU A 159 15.62 -22.20 -1.10
N TRP A 160 16.03 -22.46 -2.34
CA TRP A 160 15.46 -23.46 -3.24
C TRP A 160 16.16 -24.83 -3.22
N ALA A 161 17.23 -25.00 -2.44
CA ALA A 161 17.97 -26.25 -2.41
C ALA A 161 18.31 -26.73 -0.98
N SER A 162 17.38 -27.41 -0.32
CA SER A 162 17.68 -28.70 0.33
C SER A 162 16.44 -29.31 1.01
N ARG A 163 15.87 -30.32 0.37
CA ARG A 163 15.29 -31.46 1.08
C ARG A 163 16.39 -32.01 2.00
N GLN A 164 16.22 -32.01 3.33
CA GLN A 164 16.63 -33.07 4.27
C GLN A 164 16.26 -32.67 5.71
N ARG A 165 15.20 -33.29 6.25
CA ARG A 165 14.54 -32.93 7.52
C ARG A 165 15.21 -33.52 8.78
N SER A 166 16.44 -34.03 8.74
CA SER A 166 17.04 -34.70 9.92
C SER A 166 18.53 -34.48 10.19
N TRP A 167 19.28 -33.79 9.30
CA TRP A 167 20.71 -33.49 9.52
C TRP A 167 21.01 -32.05 9.96
N LEU A 168 20.09 -31.10 9.73
CA LEU A 168 20.26 -29.66 10.03
C LEU A 168 20.24 -29.30 11.53
N ALA A 169 19.72 -30.19 12.38
CA ALA A 169 19.70 -29.96 13.82
C ALA A 169 21.11 -30.02 14.45
N ARG A 170 22.06 -30.79 13.88
CA ARG A 170 23.39 -31.05 14.47
C ARG A 170 24.54 -30.21 13.90
N ALA A 171 24.32 -29.42 12.84
CA ALA A 171 25.40 -28.71 12.13
C ALA A 171 25.54 -27.22 12.49
N TRP A 172 24.71 -26.67 13.39
CA TRP A 172 24.65 -25.22 13.66
C TRP A 172 25.34 -24.85 14.98
N GLY A 173 26.63 -25.18 15.09
CA GLY A 173 27.52 -24.61 16.09
C GLY A 173 28.17 -23.34 15.54
N GLY A 174 28.01 -22.21 16.20
CA GLY A 174 28.90 -21.07 16.01
C GLY A 174 28.69 -19.99 17.05
N PRO A 175 29.36 -18.84 16.89
CA PRO A 175 29.60 -17.93 17.99
C PRO A 175 28.27 -17.42 18.58
N PRO A 176 28.18 -17.33 19.92
CA PRO A 176 26.98 -16.87 20.62
C PRO A 176 26.70 -15.37 20.42
N ASP A 177 27.71 -14.59 20.01
CA ASP A 177 27.59 -13.19 19.65
C ASP A 177 27.42 -13.11 18.12
N VAL A 178 26.25 -12.67 17.67
CA VAL A 178 25.90 -12.52 16.23
C VAL A 178 25.62 -11.07 15.88
N LEU A 179 25.31 -10.24 16.88
CA LEU A 179 24.79 -8.89 16.72
C LEU A 179 25.79 -7.77 17.13
N GLY A 180 26.61 -7.95 18.18
CA GLY A 180 27.34 -6.88 18.88
C GLY A 180 28.85 -6.72 18.71
N ASN A 181 29.64 -7.67 18.16
CA ASN A 181 31.11 -7.51 18.06
C ASN A 181 31.62 -6.70 16.83
N GLU A 182 32.89 -6.28 16.86
CA GLU A 182 33.54 -5.45 15.82
C GLU A 182 33.52 -6.08 14.41
N MET A 183 33.34 -7.41 14.34
CA MET A 183 33.22 -8.21 13.13
C MET A 183 31.82 -8.84 13.04
N GLU A 184 30.76 -8.16 13.51
CA GLU A 184 29.38 -8.67 13.54
C GLU A 184 28.31 -7.84 12.78
N PHE A 185 27.12 -8.42 12.70
CA PHE A 185 26.01 -8.00 11.84
C PHE A 185 25.79 -6.48 11.77
N LEU A 186 25.76 -5.77 12.91
CA LEU A 186 25.52 -4.33 12.96
C LEU A 186 26.60 -3.52 12.21
N HIS A 187 27.89 -3.79 12.45
CA HIS A 187 29.01 -3.07 11.81
C HIS A 187 29.18 -3.38 10.31
N VAL A 188 28.55 -4.45 9.80
CA VAL A 188 28.55 -4.72 8.33
C VAL A 188 27.56 -3.81 7.61
N PHE A 189 26.40 -3.56 8.22
CA PHE A 189 25.33 -2.83 7.56
C PHE A 189 25.34 -1.34 7.91
N SER A 190 25.77 -0.98 9.12
CA SER A 190 25.79 0.40 9.60
C SER A 190 27.24 0.90 9.79
N PRO A 191 27.60 2.07 9.24
CA PRO A 191 28.85 2.75 9.56
C PRO A 191 28.99 3.09 11.06
N GLU A 192 27.89 3.47 11.70
CA GLU A 192 27.84 3.94 13.09
C GLU A 192 26.71 3.24 13.86
N PRO A 193 26.82 1.92 14.12
CA PRO A 193 25.78 1.20 14.84
C PRO A 193 25.74 1.59 16.32
N ASN A 194 24.53 1.59 16.89
CA ASN A 194 24.28 1.76 18.32
C ASN A 194 23.91 0.42 18.96
N ALA A 195 24.91 -0.38 19.31
CA ALA A 195 24.68 -1.70 19.92
C ALA A 195 23.90 -1.62 21.25
N THR A 196 24.01 -0.52 22.01
CA THR A 196 23.27 -0.32 23.27
C THR A 196 21.75 -0.33 23.06
N ALA A 197 21.27 0.13 21.89
CA ALA A 197 19.85 0.12 21.57
C ALA A 197 19.22 -1.30 21.53
N LEU A 198 20.03 -2.35 21.36
CA LEU A 198 19.55 -3.74 21.34
C LEU A 198 18.90 -4.19 22.65
N ALA A 199 19.28 -3.60 23.78
CA ALA A 199 18.80 -4.02 25.10
C ALA A 199 18.47 -2.86 26.05
N ASP A 200 18.62 -1.61 25.58
CA ASP A 200 18.30 -0.41 26.36
C ASP A 200 16.87 -0.50 26.93
N GLN A 201 16.76 -0.46 28.26
CA GLN A 201 15.49 -0.52 29.01
C GLN A 201 14.59 -1.72 28.62
N LEU A 202 15.18 -2.84 28.18
CA LEU A 202 14.42 -4.05 27.87
C LEU A 202 13.70 -4.57 29.11
N GLY A 203 12.40 -4.81 28.99
CA GLY A 203 11.51 -5.20 30.09
C GLY A 203 10.72 -4.04 30.68
N ASP A 204 11.22 -2.80 30.54
CA ASP A 204 10.53 -1.58 30.99
C ASP A 204 9.93 -0.79 29.81
N ARG A 205 10.63 -0.76 28.67
CA ARG A 205 10.20 -0.09 27.42
C ARG A 205 10.11 -1.07 26.28
N TRP A 206 8.98 -1.05 25.57
CA TRP A 206 8.76 -1.80 24.34
C TRP A 206 8.84 -0.85 23.14
N ASP A 207 9.97 -0.90 22.44
CA ASP A 207 10.21 -0.06 21.27
C ASP A 207 9.24 -0.38 20.11
N CYS A 208 8.64 -1.57 20.10
CA CYS A 208 7.60 -1.91 19.14
C CYS A 208 6.31 -1.09 19.26
N GLU A 209 6.05 -0.47 20.42
CA GLU A 209 4.88 0.39 20.63
C GLU A 209 4.91 1.64 19.75
N ALA A 210 6.10 2.10 19.33
CA ALA A 210 6.31 3.27 18.46
C ALA A 210 5.88 3.02 16.99
N THR A 211 4.74 2.38 16.80
CA THR A 211 4.16 2.02 15.52
C THR A 211 3.56 3.24 14.83
N THR A 212 3.92 3.41 13.56
CA THR A 212 3.31 4.38 12.64
C THR A 212 2.56 3.62 11.55
N ALA A 213 1.23 3.71 11.59
CA ALA A 213 0.37 3.18 10.56
C ALA A 213 0.33 4.11 9.35
N LYS A 214 0.51 3.56 8.16
CA LYS A 214 0.28 4.26 6.89
C LYS A 214 -1.21 4.29 6.57
N HIS A 215 -1.75 5.43 6.15
CA HIS A 215 -3.15 5.60 5.72
C HIS A 215 -3.32 5.49 4.21
N HIS A 216 -2.31 5.98 3.50
CA HIS A 216 -2.23 5.97 2.05
C HIS A 216 -1.16 4.99 1.59
N PHE A 217 -1.29 4.49 0.37
CA PHE A 217 -0.49 3.40 -0.18
C PHE A 217 0.78 3.97 -0.82
N MET A 218 1.69 4.45 0.02
CA MET A 218 2.91 5.17 -0.35
C MET A 218 3.92 5.16 0.80
N HIS A 219 5.13 5.61 0.54
CA HIS A 219 6.19 5.68 1.55
C HIS A 219 5.77 6.46 2.81
N SER A 220 6.24 6.03 3.99
CA SER A 220 5.77 6.54 5.30
C SER A 220 6.04 8.02 5.50
N ARG A 221 7.15 8.54 4.96
CA ARG A 221 7.60 9.92 5.16
C ARG A 221 6.62 10.97 4.60
N PHE A 222 5.74 10.59 3.68
CA PHE A 222 4.83 11.53 3.00
C PHE A 222 3.44 11.57 3.62
N GLN A 223 3.14 10.61 4.51
CA GLN A 223 1.79 10.37 5.02
C GLN A 223 1.21 11.62 5.68
N THR A 224 2.00 12.34 6.49
CA THR A 224 1.55 13.57 7.15
C THR A 224 1.08 14.62 6.16
N LEU A 225 1.88 14.92 5.12
CA LEU A 225 1.55 15.93 4.11
C LEU A 225 0.33 15.52 3.30
N VAL A 226 0.32 14.27 2.82
CA VAL A 226 -0.77 13.75 1.98
C VAL A 226 -2.08 13.66 2.76
N SER A 227 -2.05 13.17 3.99
CA SER A 227 -3.24 13.19 4.85
C SER A 227 -3.70 14.61 5.17
N GLY A 228 -2.77 15.57 5.34
CA GLY A 228 -3.11 16.99 5.48
C GLY A 228 -3.90 17.53 4.28
N ILE A 229 -3.44 17.23 3.06
CA ILE A 229 -4.14 17.62 1.82
C ILE A 229 -5.52 16.95 1.73
N GLN A 230 -5.59 15.64 1.95
CA GLN A 230 -6.85 14.89 1.84
C GLN A 230 -7.88 15.35 2.90
N ASN A 231 -7.44 15.62 4.13
CA ASN A 231 -8.29 16.15 5.18
C ASN A 231 -8.77 17.58 4.89
N HIS A 232 -7.90 18.42 4.31
CA HIS A 232 -8.30 19.74 3.84
C HIS A 232 -9.38 19.63 2.76
N LYS A 233 -9.17 18.82 1.71
CA LYS A 233 -10.15 18.59 0.64
C LYS A 233 -11.51 18.11 1.12
N LYS A 234 -11.55 17.30 2.20
CA LYS A 234 -12.81 16.85 2.81
C LYS A 234 -13.57 17.98 3.53
N ARG A 235 -12.84 18.92 4.15
CA ARG A 235 -13.43 20.04 4.89
C ARG A 235 -13.78 21.23 4.00
N ASP A 236 -12.88 21.55 3.08
CA ASP A 236 -12.94 22.71 2.20
C ASP A 236 -12.44 22.30 0.81
N PRO A 237 -13.30 21.70 -0.04
CA PRO A 237 -12.93 21.34 -1.39
C PRO A 237 -12.57 22.60 -2.18
N TRP A 238 -11.35 22.68 -2.70
CA TRP A 238 -10.98 23.83 -3.53
C TRP A 238 -11.76 23.83 -4.84
N ASP A 239 -12.18 25.01 -5.26
CA ASP A 239 -13.03 25.21 -6.44
C ASP A 239 -12.25 25.82 -7.63
N LYS A 240 -10.96 26.08 -7.45
CA LYS A 240 -10.06 26.68 -8.44
C LYS A 240 -9.14 25.65 -9.07
N GLU A 241 -8.63 25.99 -10.25
CA GLU A 241 -7.57 25.22 -10.89
C GLU A 241 -6.27 25.31 -10.11
N VAL A 242 -5.52 24.22 -10.15
CA VAL A 242 -4.18 24.14 -9.60
C VAL A 242 -3.20 24.59 -10.67
N LYS A 243 -2.46 25.66 -10.38
CA LYS A 243 -1.34 26.17 -11.17
C LYS A 243 -0.01 25.61 -10.71
N GLY A 244 0.16 25.41 -9.40
CA GLY A 244 1.41 24.92 -8.86
C GLY A 244 1.30 24.51 -7.39
N VAL A 245 2.24 23.70 -6.95
CA VAL A 245 2.31 23.16 -5.59
C VAL A 245 3.71 23.41 -5.03
N THR A 246 3.78 24.03 -3.86
CA THR A 246 5.01 24.21 -3.10
C THR A 246 4.89 23.53 -1.76
N ALA A 247 5.84 22.67 -1.40
CA ALA A 247 5.87 21.99 -0.11
C ALA A 247 7.08 22.41 0.70
N TYR A 248 6.86 22.74 1.98
CA TYR A 248 7.89 23.15 2.91
C TYR A 248 8.07 22.05 3.96
N VAL A 249 9.25 21.43 3.98
CA VAL A 249 9.45 20.10 4.57
C VAL A 249 10.75 20.00 5.39
N GLY A 250 10.89 18.88 6.10
CA GLY A 250 12.16 18.46 6.72
C GLY A 250 13.13 17.82 5.72
N PRO A 251 14.41 17.67 6.09
CA PRO A 251 15.49 17.32 5.17
C PRO A 251 15.34 15.92 4.54
N ARG A 252 14.70 14.95 5.21
CA ARG A 252 14.51 13.60 4.66
C ARG A 252 13.65 13.54 3.40
N LEU A 253 12.74 14.49 3.22
CA LEU A 253 11.88 14.55 2.04
C LEU A 253 12.63 15.12 0.82
N LEU A 254 13.78 15.79 1.04
CA LEU A 254 14.63 16.36 -0.01
C LEU A 254 15.65 15.37 -0.58
N ARG A 255 15.74 14.17 0.00
CA ARG A 255 16.65 13.13 -0.49
C ARG A 255 16.29 12.74 -1.91
N GLU A 256 17.32 12.50 -2.73
CA GLU A 256 17.17 12.17 -4.15
C GLU A 256 16.24 10.97 -4.37
N SER A 257 16.30 9.96 -3.49
CA SER A 257 15.44 8.77 -3.53
C SER A 257 13.95 9.07 -3.42
N HIS A 258 13.56 10.25 -2.92
CA HIS A 258 12.17 10.69 -2.82
C HIS A 258 11.79 11.74 -3.89
N GLN A 259 12.76 12.37 -4.54
CA GLN A 259 12.58 13.48 -5.50
C GLN A 259 12.40 12.98 -6.95
N ILE A 260 11.64 11.89 -7.13
CA ILE A 260 11.44 11.25 -8.44
C ILE A 260 10.34 12.01 -9.21
N ALA A 261 10.73 12.95 -10.07
CA ALA A 261 9.78 13.79 -10.82
C ALA A 261 8.96 13.01 -11.87
N HIS A 262 9.55 11.99 -12.49
CA HIS A 262 8.93 11.24 -13.58
C HIS A 262 9.02 9.73 -13.28
N PRO A 263 8.18 9.22 -12.36
CA PRO A 263 8.16 7.79 -12.09
C PRO A 263 7.72 7.02 -13.35
N GLU A 264 8.38 5.89 -13.60
CA GLU A 264 8.05 4.96 -14.69
C GLU A 264 7.32 3.72 -14.19
N THR A 265 7.43 3.44 -12.90
CA THR A 265 6.79 2.30 -12.24
C THR A 265 5.94 2.74 -11.05
N LEU A 266 4.99 1.89 -10.69
CA LEU A 266 4.16 2.08 -9.50
C LEU A 266 5.00 2.23 -8.22
N ASP A 267 6.02 1.41 -8.06
CA ASP A 267 6.91 1.47 -6.89
C ASP A 267 7.63 2.83 -6.81
N GLN A 268 8.16 3.32 -7.94
CA GLN A 268 8.78 4.66 -8.00
C GLN A 268 7.77 5.76 -7.67
N ALA A 269 6.54 5.65 -8.17
CA ALA A 269 5.49 6.62 -7.88
C ALA A 269 5.13 6.65 -6.38
N GLN A 270 5.04 5.49 -5.74
CA GLN A 270 4.77 5.36 -4.30
C GLN A 270 5.93 5.84 -3.41
N TYR A 271 7.15 5.91 -3.96
CA TYR A 271 8.34 6.49 -3.32
C TYR A 271 8.59 7.95 -3.68
N SER A 272 7.86 8.52 -4.64
CA SER A 272 8.01 9.91 -5.05
C SER A 272 7.16 10.84 -4.19
N VAL A 273 7.80 11.74 -3.45
CA VAL A 273 7.07 12.79 -2.72
C VAL A 273 6.34 13.73 -3.69
N LEU A 274 6.96 14.03 -4.84
CA LEU A 274 6.43 14.95 -5.84
C LEU A 274 5.14 14.39 -6.44
N PHE A 275 5.20 13.15 -6.89
CA PHE A 275 4.04 12.45 -7.46
C PHE A 275 2.93 12.27 -6.43
N CYS A 276 3.26 11.84 -5.20
CA CYS A 276 2.28 11.61 -4.16
C CYS A 276 1.56 12.90 -3.73
N LEU A 277 2.27 14.04 -3.68
CA LEU A 277 1.66 15.34 -3.41
C LEU A 277 0.69 15.74 -4.52
N ILE A 278 1.08 15.60 -5.79
CA ILE A 278 0.19 15.91 -6.92
C ILE A 278 -1.00 14.96 -6.97
N ALA A 279 -0.81 13.66 -6.77
CA ALA A 279 -1.91 12.70 -6.68
C ALA A 279 -2.88 13.07 -5.55
N ALA A 280 -2.38 13.47 -4.38
CA ALA A 280 -3.20 13.92 -3.27
C ALA A 280 -3.96 15.22 -3.57
N VAL A 281 -3.33 16.13 -4.31
CA VAL A 281 -3.98 17.36 -4.76
C VAL A 281 -5.09 17.00 -5.76
N LEU A 282 -4.77 16.33 -6.86
CA LEU A 282 -5.72 16.12 -7.95
C LEU A 282 -6.81 15.10 -7.62
N LEU A 283 -6.53 14.08 -6.79
CA LEU A 283 -7.38 12.91 -6.63
C LEU A 283 -7.85 12.70 -5.20
N ASP A 284 -8.94 11.95 -5.04
CA ASP A 284 -9.34 11.36 -3.76
C ASP A 284 -8.60 10.04 -3.58
N LEU A 285 -7.79 9.95 -2.54
CA LEU A 285 -6.96 8.78 -2.22
C LEU A 285 -7.67 7.83 -1.24
N SER A 286 -9.00 7.90 -1.14
CA SER A 286 -9.81 6.99 -0.32
C SER A 286 -9.70 5.54 -0.79
N SER A 287 -9.69 5.30 -2.10
CA SER A 287 -9.47 3.96 -2.65
C SER A 287 -7.97 3.60 -2.70
N PRO A 288 -7.58 2.41 -2.22
CA PRO A 288 -6.19 1.95 -2.25
C PRO A 288 -5.64 1.78 -3.68
N PHE A 289 -6.51 1.46 -4.64
CA PHE A 289 -6.12 1.12 -6.02
C PHE A 289 -6.06 2.33 -6.96
N ILE A 290 -6.16 3.55 -6.42
CA ILE A 290 -5.84 4.78 -7.17
C ILE A 290 -4.37 4.75 -7.62
N PHE A 291 -3.48 4.25 -6.77
CA PHE A 291 -2.10 3.97 -7.16
C PHE A 291 -2.07 2.73 -8.07
N ASN A 292 -1.94 2.98 -9.38
CA ASN A 292 -1.91 1.99 -10.45
C ASN A 292 -1.10 2.48 -11.65
N ASP A 293 -0.80 1.59 -12.60
CA ASP A 293 0.02 1.92 -13.77
C ASP A 293 -0.57 3.04 -14.64
N PRO A 294 -1.90 3.09 -14.91
CA PRO A 294 -2.50 4.23 -15.61
C PRO A 294 -2.23 5.59 -14.95
N LEU A 295 -2.31 5.68 -13.61
CA LEU A 295 -1.99 6.92 -12.90
C LEU A 295 -0.51 7.30 -13.06
N VAL A 296 0.40 6.32 -13.03
CA VAL A 296 1.83 6.56 -13.27
C VAL A 296 2.09 7.07 -14.69
N GLY A 297 1.33 6.58 -15.66
CA GLY A 297 1.39 7.02 -17.06
C GLY A 297 0.64 8.33 -17.35
N ASP A 298 -0.05 8.93 -16.38
CA ASP A 298 -0.83 10.15 -16.62
C ASP A 298 0.10 11.36 -16.85
N GLU A 299 0.13 11.85 -18.09
CA GLU A 299 0.98 12.96 -18.52
C GLU A 299 0.71 14.26 -17.75
N ALA A 300 -0.53 14.51 -17.33
CA ALA A 300 -0.84 15.70 -16.53
C ALA A 300 -0.25 15.57 -15.12
N VAL A 301 -0.41 14.40 -14.48
CA VAL A 301 0.17 14.13 -13.16
C VAL A 301 1.70 14.21 -13.21
N LYS A 302 2.34 13.59 -14.23
CA LYS A 302 3.80 13.64 -14.40
C LYS A 302 4.32 15.05 -14.65
N LYS A 303 3.61 15.84 -15.47
CA LYS A 303 3.95 17.23 -15.72
C LYS A 303 3.89 18.05 -14.43
N PHE A 304 2.77 18.00 -13.71
CA PHE A 304 2.62 18.73 -12.45
C PHE A 304 3.63 18.26 -11.40
N ALA A 305 3.95 16.97 -11.35
CA ALA A 305 4.94 16.43 -10.41
C ALA A 305 6.33 17.02 -10.66
N GLY A 306 6.72 17.18 -11.93
CA GLY A 306 7.98 17.84 -12.31
C GLY A 306 8.03 19.35 -12.02
N GLU A 307 6.89 19.98 -11.76
CA GLU A 307 6.77 21.41 -11.44
C GLU A 307 6.59 21.67 -9.93
N VAL A 308 6.53 20.62 -9.10
CA VAL A 308 6.45 20.75 -7.63
C VAL A 308 7.75 21.37 -7.10
N VAL A 309 7.62 22.42 -6.31
CA VAL A 309 8.74 23.03 -5.60
C VAL A 309 8.77 22.48 -4.17
N ILE A 310 9.91 21.97 -3.73
CA ILE A 310 10.11 21.54 -2.33
C ILE A 310 11.21 22.37 -1.69
N GLU A 311 10.90 22.98 -0.55
CA GLU A 311 11.81 23.82 0.21
C GLU A 311 12.03 23.28 1.62
N GLN A 312 13.27 23.34 2.10
CA GLN A 312 13.58 22.98 3.48
C GLN A 312 13.21 24.13 4.42
N VAL A 313 12.45 23.84 5.46
CA VAL A 313 12.17 24.82 6.55
C VAL A 313 12.46 24.28 7.93
N TYR A 314 12.76 22.98 8.04
CA TYR A 314 13.17 22.34 9.28
C TYR A 314 14.58 21.78 9.16
N ASN A 315 15.32 21.80 10.28
CA ASN A 315 16.68 21.25 10.34
C ASN A 315 16.75 19.88 11.04
N ASP A 316 15.71 19.46 11.77
CA ASP A 316 15.70 18.13 12.42
C ASP A 316 15.37 17.05 11.37
N GLU A 317 16.31 16.12 11.18
CA GLU A 317 16.21 14.93 10.33
C GLU A 317 14.99 14.05 10.64
N ARG A 318 14.42 14.15 11.84
CA ARG A 318 13.23 13.39 12.22
C ARG A 318 11.92 14.07 11.83
N THR A 319 11.99 15.28 11.24
CA THR A 319 10.78 16.04 10.93
C THR A 319 10.06 15.47 9.72
N GLU A 320 8.86 14.93 9.98
CA GLU A 320 7.89 14.50 8.96
C GLU A 320 6.67 15.44 8.91
N ALA A 321 6.79 16.63 9.48
CA ALA A 321 5.80 17.70 9.40
C ALA A 321 6.11 18.67 8.24
N GLY A 322 5.10 19.41 7.81
CA GLY A 322 5.29 20.48 6.83
C GLY A 322 4.04 21.28 6.56
N TYR A 323 4.13 22.13 5.54
CA TYR A 323 2.96 22.79 4.98
C TYR A 323 3.05 22.79 3.45
N VAL A 324 1.89 22.72 2.81
CA VAL A 324 1.75 22.67 1.35
C VAL A 324 0.94 23.87 0.93
N ILE A 325 1.47 24.61 -0.04
CA ILE A 325 0.79 25.73 -0.67
C ILE A 325 0.36 25.28 -2.06
N VAL A 326 -0.95 25.34 -2.31
CA VAL A 326 -1.53 25.12 -3.63
C VAL A 326 -1.90 26.48 -4.20
N SER A 327 -1.37 26.81 -5.38
CA SER A 327 -1.62 28.08 -6.07
C SER A 327 -2.57 27.90 -7.24
N SER A 328 -3.32 28.96 -7.56
CA SER A 328 -4.23 29.02 -8.69
C SER A 328 -3.78 30.04 -9.75
N PRO A 329 -4.30 29.96 -11.00
CA PRO A 329 -3.92 30.90 -12.07
C PRO A 329 -4.18 32.38 -11.79
N ASP A 330 -5.10 32.69 -10.87
CA ASP A 330 -5.39 34.05 -10.39
C ASP A 330 -4.47 34.50 -9.24
N ASP A 331 -3.38 33.77 -9.01
CA ASP A 331 -2.37 33.94 -7.96
C ASP A 331 -2.92 33.85 -6.52
N SER A 332 -4.17 33.40 -6.34
CA SER A 332 -4.67 33.00 -5.03
C SER A 332 -4.04 31.69 -4.57
N THR A 333 -3.95 31.51 -3.25
CA THR A 333 -3.30 30.35 -2.65
C THR A 333 -4.14 29.72 -1.54
N VAL A 334 -4.02 28.41 -1.40
CA VAL A 334 -4.54 27.62 -0.30
C VAL A 334 -3.34 27.09 0.48
N ASN A 335 -3.26 27.44 1.76
CA ASN A 335 -2.20 26.98 2.66
C ASN A 335 -2.72 25.83 3.54
N ILE A 336 -2.04 24.68 3.46
CA ILE A 336 -2.39 23.46 4.14
C ILE A 336 -1.27 23.13 5.13
N THR A 337 -1.52 23.35 6.42
CA THR A 337 -0.59 22.94 7.46
C THR A 337 -0.79 21.47 7.80
N ALA A 338 0.31 20.70 7.78
CA ALA A 338 0.34 19.28 8.06
C ALA A 338 1.34 19.01 9.21
N PRO A 339 0.95 19.31 10.46
CA PRO A 339 1.81 19.05 11.61
C PRO A 339 1.90 17.54 11.86
N TYR A 340 3.06 17.06 12.32
CA TYR A 340 3.23 15.65 12.66
C TYR A 340 2.22 15.19 13.71
N SER A 341 1.92 16.06 14.69
CA SER A 341 0.89 15.81 15.71
C SER A 341 -0.54 15.71 15.14
N GLY A 342 -0.79 16.16 13.91
CA GLY A 342 -2.06 16.02 13.22
C GLY A 342 -2.22 14.70 12.47
N TYR A 343 -1.14 13.90 12.34
CA TYR A 343 -1.20 12.62 11.67
C TYR A 343 -1.81 11.56 12.60
N THR A 344 -2.98 11.03 12.22
CA THR A 344 -3.75 10.06 13.03
C THR A 344 -3.18 8.65 12.98
N GLY A 345 -2.16 8.40 12.15
CA GLY A 345 -1.50 7.10 12.06
C GLY A 345 -0.42 6.88 13.11
N LEU A 346 -0.24 7.81 14.06
CA LEU A 346 0.67 7.63 15.20
C LEU A 346 -0.07 6.91 16.33
N TYR A 347 0.53 5.87 16.92
CA TYR A 347 -0.11 5.04 17.94
C TYR A 347 -0.62 5.85 19.16
N GLU A 348 0.06 6.94 19.51
CA GLU A 348 -0.29 7.83 20.64
C GLU A 348 -1.58 8.63 20.42
N LYS A 349 -2.17 8.58 19.22
CA LYS A 349 -3.35 9.38 18.89
C LYS A 349 -4.62 8.71 19.41
N PRO A 350 -5.54 9.49 20.02
CA PRO A 350 -6.78 8.94 20.55
C PRO A 350 -7.66 8.27 19.47
N ASN A 351 -7.53 8.70 18.22
CA ASN A 351 -8.26 8.16 17.07
C ASN A 351 -7.42 7.22 16.19
N PHE A 352 -6.30 6.70 16.71
CA PHE A 352 -5.44 5.77 15.96
C PHE A 352 -6.21 4.51 15.51
N LEU A 353 -6.96 3.89 16.42
CA LEU A 353 -7.75 2.68 16.11
C LEU A 353 -8.86 2.96 15.09
N GLU A 354 -9.55 4.10 15.20
CA GLU A 354 -10.57 4.51 14.23
C GLU A 354 -9.96 4.65 12.83
N ALA A 355 -8.76 5.22 12.72
CA ALA A 355 -8.06 5.37 11.46
C ALA A 355 -7.61 4.03 10.86
N LEU A 356 -7.22 3.05 11.69
CA LEU A 356 -6.93 1.68 11.24
C LEU A 356 -8.19 0.97 10.72
N VAL A 357 -9.32 1.12 11.42
CA VAL A 357 -10.60 0.56 10.99
C VAL A 357 -11.07 1.21 9.69
N ASP A 358 -10.94 2.53 9.54
CA ASP A 358 -11.22 3.22 8.27
C ASP A 358 -10.37 2.64 7.12
N LYS A 359 -9.06 2.48 7.32
CA LYS A 359 -8.19 1.87 6.31
C LYS A 359 -8.61 0.43 5.97
N TYR A 360 -8.94 -0.37 6.99
CA TYR A 360 -9.40 -1.74 6.79
C TYR A 360 -10.68 -1.77 5.94
N ASN A 361 -11.67 -0.94 6.30
CA ASN A 361 -12.94 -0.85 5.59
C ASN A 361 -12.78 -0.36 4.15
N ARG A 362 -11.93 0.66 3.91
CA ARG A 362 -11.63 1.14 2.54
C ARG A 362 -10.96 0.05 1.71
N THR A 363 -10.08 -0.74 2.32
CA THR A 363 -9.39 -1.84 1.67
C THR A 363 -10.35 -2.98 1.30
N THR A 364 -11.20 -3.40 2.24
CA THR A 364 -12.12 -4.51 2.03
C THR A 364 -13.26 -4.13 1.10
N LYS A 365 -13.71 -2.87 1.12
CA LYS A 365 -14.63 -2.31 0.14
C LYS A 365 -14.05 -2.29 -1.27
N ALA A 366 -12.80 -1.88 -1.42
CA ALA A 366 -12.14 -1.88 -2.72
C ALA A 366 -11.96 -3.29 -3.32
N LEU A 367 -11.98 -4.32 -2.48
CA LEU A 367 -11.92 -5.74 -2.86
C LEU A 367 -13.29 -6.43 -2.85
N SER A 368 -14.35 -5.72 -2.45
CA SER A 368 -15.70 -6.23 -2.20
C SER A 368 -15.75 -7.50 -1.37
N VAL A 369 -15.17 -7.44 -0.18
CA VAL A 369 -15.22 -8.52 0.82
C VAL A 369 -15.68 -8.00 2.17
N GLU A 370 -16.44 -6.91 2.22
CA GLU A 370 -16.85 -6.26 3.48
C GLU A 370 -17.55 -7.23 4.43
N GLY A 371 -18.41 -8.11 3.89
CA GLY A 371 -19.14 -9.12 4.67
C GLY A 371 -18.19 -10.11 5.35
N ALA A 372 -17.34 -10.79 4.58
CA ALA A 372 -16.38 -11.75 5.12
C ALA A 372 -15.31 -11.07 6.01
N ALA A 373 -14.89 -9.86 5.63
CA ALA A 373 -13.92 -9.06 6.38
C ALA A 373 -14.46 -8.59 7.73
N GLN A 374 -15.76 -8.34 7.89
CA GLN A 374 -16.32 -7.95 9.17
C GLN A 374 -16.16 -9.06 10.23
N SER A 375 -16.35 -10.33 9.83
CA SER A 375 -16.10 -11.48 10.70
C SER A 375 -14.62 -11.62 11.03
N LEU A 376 -13.75 -11.50 10.03
CA LEU A 376 -12.30 -11.55 10.22
C LEU A 376 -11.81 -10.43 11.16
N ARG A 377 -12.36 -9.23 11.05
CA ARG A 377 -12.03 -8.12 11.95
C ARG A 377 -12.31 -8.49 13.41
N SER A 378 -13.49 -9.03 13.69
CA SER A 378 -13.84 -9.46 15.06
C SER A 378 -12.86 -10.52 15.57
N LEU A 379 -12.49 -11.50 14.75
CA LEU A 379 -11.49 -12.51 15.13
C LEU A 379 -10.12 -11.90 15.45
N VAL A 380 -9.70 -10.87 14.70
CA VAL A 380 -8.43 -10.18 14.95
C VAL A 380 -8.51 -9.31 16.21
N GLU A 381 -9.63 -8.63 16.47
CA GLU A 381 -9.83 -7.81 17.68
C GLU A 381 -9.82 -8.66 18.97
N TYR A 382 -10.37 -9.87 18.91
CA TYR A 382 -10.41 -10.81 20.05
C TYR A 382 -9.42 -11.97 19.90
N MET A 383 -8.36 -11.79 19.11
CA MET A 383 -7.40 -12.85 18.80
C MET A 383 -6.79 -13.48 20.05
N TRP A 384 -6.60 -12.71 21.12
CA TRP A 384 -6.09 -13.19 22.41
C TRP A 384 -6.99 -14.26 23.08
N MET A 385 -8.27 -14.32 22.72
CA MET A 385 -9.21 -15.33 23.22
C MET A 385 -9.23 -16.62 22.39
N GLU A 386 -8.53 -16.66 21.26
CA GLU A 386 -8.51 -17.84 20.38
C GLU A 386 -7.77 -18.99 21.03
N THR A 387 -8.39 -20.17 21.03
CA THR A 387 -7.74 -21.39 21.54
C THR A 387 -6.81 -22.02 20.50
N ASN A 388 -6.95 -21.65 19.23
CA ASN A 388 -6.09 -22.10 18.15
C ASN A 388 -6.01 -21.06 17.01
N ILE A 389 -4.82 -20.50 16.78
CA ILE A 389 -4.59 -19.47 15.77
C ILE A 389 -4.84 -19.94 14.32
N SER A 390 -4.83 -21.26 14.07
CA SER A 390 -5.20 -21.81 12.76
C SER A 390 -6.59 -21.35 12.31
N HIS A 391 -7.52 -21.12 13.26
CA HIS A 391 -8.85 -20.58 12.95
C HIS A 391 -8.75 -19.19 12.30
N VAL A 392 -7.98 -18.28 12.89
CA VAL A 392 -7.78 -16.93 12.34
C VAL A 392 -7.08 -16.98 10.99
N TYR A 393 -6.06 -17.83 10.85
CA TYR A 393 -5.36 -17.96 9.57
C TYR A 393 -6.26 -18.51 8.46
N ASN A 394 -7.11 -19.50 8.75
CA ASN A 394 -8.05 -20.03 7.78
C ASN A 394 -9.06 -18.97 7.33
N GLU A 395 -9.57 -18.14 8.24
CA GLU A 395 -10.46 -17.03 7.85
C GLU A 395 -9.72 -15.93 7.07
N ILE A 396 -8.43 -15.67 7.36
CA ILE A 396 -7.59 -14.78 6.53
C ILE A 396 -7.46 -15.32 5.10
N VAL A 397 -7.17 -16.62 4.93
CA VAL A 397 -7.06 -17.26 3.62
C VAL A 397 -8.39 -17.20 2.89
N LYS A 398 -9.49 -17.55 3.54
CA LYS A 398 -10.84 -17.50 2.94
C LYS A 398 -11.23 -16.10 2.45
N VAL A 399 -11.01 -15.08 3.27
CA VAL A 399 -11.24 -13.68 2.85
C VAL A 399 -10.31 -13.29 1.70
N GLY A 400 -9.07 -13.78 1.71
CA GLY A 400 -8.11 -13.52 0.64
C GLY A 400 -8.46 -14.22 -0.68
N GLU A 401 -8.96 -15.45 -0.65
CA GLU A 401 -9.51 -16.17 -1.81
C GLU A 401 -10.69 -15.43 -2.42
N GLU A 402 -11.64 -15.02 -1.58
CA GLU A 402 -12.80 -14.24 -2.01
C GLU A 402 -12.35 -12.90 -2.62
N ALA A 403 -11.43 -12.18 -1.97
CA ALA A 403 -10.91 -10.92 -2.48
C ALA A 403 -10.09 -11.11 -3.77
N ARG A 404 -9.35 -12.21 -3.93
CA ARG A 404 -8.68 -12.54 -5.20
C ARG A 404 -9.71 -12.77 -6.30
N SER A 405 -10.76 -13.53 -6.02
CA SER A 405 -11.83 -13.82 -6.98
C SER A 405 -12.62 -12.56 -7.36
N ASN A 406 -12.81 -11.64 -6.42
CA ASN A 406 -13.56 -10.40 -6.63
C ASN A 406 -12.72 -9.29 -7.26
N TYR A 407 -11.38 -9.42 -7.20
CA TYR A 407 -10.48 -8.43 -7.75
C TYR A 407 -10.30 -8.64 -9.25
N SER A 408 -10.84 -7.69 -10.00
CA SER A 408 -10.57 -7.47 -11.41
C SER A 408 -10.26 -6.00 -11.63
N LYS A 409 -9.32 -5.68 -12.53
CA LYS A 409 -9.06 -4.29 -12.91
C LYS A 409 -10.33 -3.63 -13.46
N LEU A 410 -11.14 -4.37 -14.21
CA LEU A 410 -12.42 -3.91 -14.75
C LEU A 410 -13.45 -3.72 -13.65
N THR A 411 -13.56 -4.68 -12.72
CA THR A 411 -14.49 -4.58 -11.58
C THR A 411 -14.15 -3.41 -10.66
N VAL A 412 -12.86 -3.15 -10.37
CA VAL A 412 -12.44 -1.99 -9.55
C VAL A 412 -12.84 -0.69 -10.25
N THR A 413 -12.63 -0.61 -11.56
CA THR A 413 -12.99 0.56 -12.36
C THR A 413 -14.51 0.77 -12.37
N LEU A 414 -15.29 -0.29 -12.61
CA LEU A 414 -16.74 -0.26 -12.63
C LEU A 414 -17.35 0.15 -11.27
N LYS A 415 -16.81 -0.38 -10.17
CA LYS A 415 -17.24 -0.02 -8.80
C LYS A 415 -16.99 1.44 -8.47
N SER A 416 -15.93 2.06 -9.03
CA SER A 416 -15.69 3.49 -8.85
C SER A 416 -16.84 4.35 -9.40
N SER A 417 -17.63 3.81 -10.33
CA SER A 417 -18.80 4.43 -10.95
C SER A 417 -20.13 4.14 -10.23
N PHE A 418 -20.15 3.20 -9.26
CA PHE A 418 -21.36 2.83 -8.53
C PHE A 418 -21.68 3.80 -7.38
N ARG A 419 -22.94 4.24 -7.26
CA ARG A 419 -23.40 5.20 -6.22
C ARG A 419 -24.81 4.83 -5.72
N ALA A 420 -24.91 3.81 -4.87
CA ALA A 420 -26.13 3.53 -4.12
C ALA A 420 -26.23 4.40 -2.86
N PRO A 421 -27.45 4.76 -2.40
CA PRO A 421 -27.66 5.35 -1.08
C PRO A 421 -27.12 4.46 0.05
N ASP A 422 -26.63 5.07 1.13
CA ASP A 422 -26.15 4.33 2.30
C ASP A 422 -27.29 3.55 2.96
N GLY A 423 -27.05 2.27 3.26
CA GLY A 423 -28.01 1.39 3.94
C GLY A 423 -28.94 0.59 3.01
N THR A 424 -28.79 0.69 1.68
CA THR A 424 -29.59 -0.13 0.76
C THR A 424 -29.19 -1.61 0.87
N LEU A 425 -30.18 -2.48 1.13
CA LEU A 425 -30.04 -3.92 1.18
C LEU A 425 -30.45 -4.51 -0.19
N TRP A 426 -29.63 -5.41 -0.72
CA TRP A 426 -29.85 -6.05 -2.02
C TRP A 426 -29.93 -7.57 -1.87
N THR A 427 -30.66 -8.20 -2.77
CA THR A 427 -30.71 -9.65 -2.95
C THR A 427 -30.09 -10.05 -4.29
N ALA A 428 -29.64 -11.30 -4.39
CA ALA A 428 -29.12 -11.82 -5.65
C ALA A 428 -30.22 -11.84 -6.72
N GLY A 429 -30.08 -10.98 -7.74
CA GLY A 429 -31.05 -10.82 -8.83
C GLY A 429 -31.65 -9.42 -8.95
N ASP A 430 -31.40 -8.52 -8.00
CA ASP A 430 -31.85 -7.14 -8.10
C ASP A 430 -31.14 -6.40 -9.25
N ASP A 431 -31.92 -5.72 -10.09
CA ASP A 431 -31.37 -4.84 -11.13
C ASP A 431 -30.83 -3.57 -10.49
N VAL A 432 -29.50 -3.50 -10.37
CA VAL A 432 -28.78 -2.36 -9.79
C VAL A 432 -28.20 -1.43 -10.86
N SER A 433 -28.59 -1.60 -12.13
CA SER A 433 -28.04 -0.84 -13.25
C SER A 433 -28.23 0.68 -13.10
N GLU A 434 -29.33 1.12 -12.48
CA GLU A 434 -29.62 2.54 -12.23
C GLU A 434 -28.63 3.24 -11.29
N TYR A 435 -27.91 2.49 -10.44
CA TYR A 435 -26.95 3.05 -9.49
C TYR A 435 -25.55 3.21 -10.07
N TYR A 436 -25.28 2.64 -11.25
CA TYR A 436 -24.05 2.89 -11.97
C TYR A 436 -24.16 4.23 -12.70
N ARG A 437 -23.31 5.17 -12.33
CA ARG A 437 -23.21 6.44 -13.05
C ARG A 437 -22.36 6.25 -14.30
N GLY A 438 -22.76 6.95 -15.36
CA GLY A 438 -21.89 7.12 -16.51
C GLY A 438 -20.56 7.74 -16.07
N TRP A 439 -19.46 7.21 -16.59
CA TRP A 439 -18.11 7.73 -16.38
C TRP A 439 -17.56 8.24 -17.70
N GLY A 440 -16.55 9.09 -17.66
CA GLY A 440 -16.02 9.75 -18.84
C GLY A 440 -15.83 11.23 -18.54
N PHE A 441 -15.91 12.06 -19.56
CA PHE A 441 -15.59 13.46 -19.42
C PHE A 441 -16.39 14.31 -20.41
N THR A 442 -16.63 15.55 -19.99
CA THR A 442 -17.19 16.57 -20.86
C THR A 442 -16.07 17.23 -21.63
N ILE A 443 -16.19 17.29 -22.95
CA ILE A 443 -15.27 18.00 -23.83
C ILE A 443 -15.97 19.22 -24.41
N TYR A 444 -15.39 20.40 -24.20
CA TYR A 444 -15.89 21.66 -24.71
C TYR A 444 -15.10 22.08 -25.94
N ARG A 445 -15.79 22.30 -27.05
CA ARG A 445 -15.20 22.86 -28.25
C ARG A 445 -15.25 24.38 -28.17
N THR A 446 -14.10 25.03 -28.19
CA THR A 446 -14.02 26.51 -28.21
C THR A 446 -13.50 27.08 -29.52
N ALA A 447 -12.85 26.27 -30.36
CA ALA A 447 -12.33 26.68 -31.66
C ALA A 447 -13.24 26.24 -32.81
N TYR A 448 -13.57 27.19 -33.69
CA TYR A 448 -14.51 27.02 -34.81
C TYR A 448 -13.91 27.51 -36.12
N GLY A 449 -14.23 26.82 -37.22
CA GLY A 449 -13.74 27.14 -38.56
C GLY A 449 -13.45 25.90 -39.39
N PRO A 450 -13.36 26.02 -40.73
CA PRO A 450 -13.46 24.89 -41.67
C PRO A 450 -12.51 23.72 -41.40
N ALA A 451 -11.27 24.01 -41.00
CA ALA A 451 -10.29 23.00 -40.64
C ALA A 451 -10.65 22.24 -39.35
N THR A 452 -11.11 22.96 -38.32
CA THR A 452 -11.49 22.38 -37.03
C THR A 452 -12.87 21.69 -37.09
N ASP A 453 -13.78 22.18 -37.93
CA ASP A 453 -15.10 21.58 -38.16
C ASP A 453 -14.98 20.18 -38.75
N ALA A 454 -14.06 20.00 -39.72
CA ALA A 454 -13.77 18.71 -40.31
C ALA A 454 -13.09 17.73 -39.33
N GLN A 455 -12.27 18.23 -38.40
CA GLN A 455 -11.51 17.39 -37.46
C GLN A 455 -12.29 17.02 -36.20
N TRP A 456 -13.29 17.82 -35.82
CA TRP A 456 -14.03 17.62 -34.57
C TRP A 456 -14.69 16.23 -34.44
N PRO A 457 -15.44 15.72 -35.44
CA PRO A 457 -15.99 14.36 -35.39
C PRO A 457 -14.89 13.29 -35.28
N THR A 458 -13.80 13.45 -36.03
CA THR A 458 -12.66 12.51 -36.00
C THR A 458 -11.98 12.47 -34.63
N LEU A 459 -11.86 13.61 -33.94
CA LEU A 459 -11.34 13.65 -32.58
C LEU A 459 -12.24 12.87 -31.61
N LEU A 460 -13.55 13.12 -31.65
CA LEU A 460 -14.50 12.42 -30.77
C LEU A 460 -14.51 10.91 -31.02
N ASP A 461 -14.43 10.49 -32.28
CA ASP A 461 -14.35 9.06 -32.62
C ASP A 461 -13.05 8.42 -32.17
N LYS A 462 -11.91 9.10 -32.36
CA LYS A 462 -10.61 8.61 -31.85
C LYS A 462 -10.61 8.43 -30.34
N ILE A 463 -11.18 9.39 -29.60
CA ILE A 463 -11.32 9.28 -28.15
C ILE A 463 -12.12 8.03 -27.77
N ARG A 464 -13.29 7.83 -28.39
CA ARG A 464 -14.14 6.65 -28.10
C ARG A 464 -13.43 5.35 -28.42
N VAL A 465 -12.82 5.25 -29.60
CA VAL A 465 -12.09 4.05 -30.04
C VAL A 465 -10.93 3.74 -29.10
N GLN A 466 -10.15 4.75 -28.71
CA GLN A 466 -9.02 4.57 -27.82
C GLN A 466 -9.47 4.12 -26.43
N VAL A 467 -10.53 4.72 -25.87
CA VAL A 467 -11.08 4.29 -24.58
C VAL A 467 -11.56 2.84 -24.63
N VAL A 468 -12.30 2.44 -25.67
CA VAL A 468 -12.76 1.05 -25.84
C VAL A 468 -11.58 0.09 -25.97
N SER A 469 -10.59 0.43 -26.81
CA SER A 469 -9.39 -0.38 -27.01
C SER A 469 -8.59 -0.56 -25.72
N GLU A 470 -8.50 0.49 -24.89
CA GLU A 470 -7.78 0.43 -23.63
C GLU A 470 -8.49 -0.51 -22.65
N ILE A 471 -9.83 -0.46 -22.57
CA ILE A 471 -10.62 -1.40 -21.77
C ILE A 471 -10.35 -2.83 -22.24
N ASP A 472 -10.34 -3.07 -23.55
CA ASP A 472 -10.09 -4.40 -24.14
C ASP A 472 -8.72 -4.98 -23.79
N CYS A 473 -7.70 -4.14 -23.58
CA CYS A 473 -6.37 -4.59 -23.13
C CYS A 473 -6.36 -5.15 -21.70
N TYR A 474 -7.37 -4.88 -20.89
CA TYR A 474 -7.47 -5.33 -19.50
C TYR A 474 -8.51 -6.43 -19.27
N VAL A 475 -9.16 -6.93 -20.32
CA VAL A 475 -10.15 -8.01 -20.22
C VAL A 475 -9.43 -9.32 -19.95
N GLU A 476 -9.64 -9.88 -18.76
CA GLU A 476 -9.26 -11.26 -18.47
C GLU A 476 -10.38 -12.23 -18.92
N ALA A 477 -10.05 -13.53 -19.06
CA ALA A 477 -11.02 -14.51 -19.55
C ALA A 477 -12.24 -14.60 -18.61
N GLY A 478 -13.46 -14.48 -19.17
CA GLY A 478 -14.70 -14.48 -18.39
C GLY A 478 -15.16 -13.09 -17.93
N GLU A 479 -14.47 -12.01 -18.30
CA GLU A 479 -14.83 -10.63 -17.96
C GLU A 479 -15.53 -9.87 -19.11
N GLU A 480 -15.97 -10.57 -20.15
CA GLU A 480 -16.53 -9.94 -21.36
C GLU A 480 -17.76 -9.08 -21.06
N ASP A 481 -18.64 -9.55 -20.15
CA ASP A 481 -19.83 -8.83 -19.72
C ASP A 481 -19.48 -7.58 -18.87
N LEU A 482 -18.47 -7.69 -18.00
CA LEU A 482 -17.97 -6.55 -17.20
C LEU A 482 -17.37 -5.48 -18.11
N ALA A 483 -16.59 -5.89 -19.11
CA ALA A 483 -16.03 -5.00 -20.11
C ALA A 483 -17.13 -4.31 -20.92
N ALA A 484 -18.16 -5.05 -21.34
CA ALA A 484 -19.31 -4.51 -22.06
C ALA A 484 -20.08 -3.48 -21.22
N GLN A 485 -20.31 -3.77 -19.93
CA GLN A 485 -20.95 -2.85 -19.00
C GLN A 485 -20.10 -1.59 -18.76
N LEU A 486 -18.79 -1.73 -18.57
CA LEU A 486 -17.92 -0.58 -18.39
C LEU A 486 -17.92 0.33 -19.64
N LYS A 487 -17.86 -0.27 -20.84
CA LYS A 487 -17.96 0.46 -22.12
C LYS A 487 -19.32 1.15 -22.28
N SER A 488 -20.42 0.52 -21.87
CA SER A 488 -21.76 1.12 -22.01
C SER A 488 -21.97 2.31 -21.07
N LEU A 489 -21.27 2.34 -19.94
CA LEU A 489 -21.27 3.47 -19.01
C LEU A 489 -20.34 4.61 -19.46
N PHE A 490 -19.51 4.43 -20.50
CA PHE A 490 -18.65 5.51 -20.97
C PHE A 490 -19.47 6.59 -21.69
N VAL A 491 -19.42 7.81 -21.17
CA VAL A 491 -20.08 8.99 -21.71
C VAL A 491 -19.04 10.04 -22.08
N LEU A 492 -18.92 10.30 -23.38
CA LEU A 492 -18.22 11.47 -23.91
C LEU A 492 -19.24 12.58 -24.19
N ASP A 493 -19.42 13.49 -23.23
CA ASP A 493 -20.32 14.64 -23.34
C ASP A 493 -19.66 15.74 -24.17
N ALA A 494 -19.90 15.72 -25.47
CA ALA A 494 -19.31 16.66 -26.42
C ALA A 494 -20.17 17.93 -26.56
N ARG A 495 -19.70 19.04 -25.97
CA ARG A 495 -20.35 20.35 -26.01
C ARG A 495 -19.74 21.18 -27.14
N SER A 496 -20.54 21.53 -28.15
CA SER A 496 -20.04 22.23 -29.34
C SER A 496 -20.90 23.38 -29.83
N ASP A 497 -21.81 23.90 -29.01
CA ASP A 497 -22.63 25.06 -29.37
C ASP A 497 -21.74 26.32 -29.53
N ALA A 498 -21.55 26.73 -30.78
CA ALA A 498 -20.71 27.89 -31.12
C ALA A 498 -21.25 29.20 -30.54
N ALA A 499 -22.56 29.34 -30.38
CA ALA A 499 -23.15 30.55 -29.81
C ALA A 499 -22.81 30.72 -28.32
N LEU A 500 -22.51 29.61 -27.64
CA LEU A 500 -22.18 29.57 -26.22
C LEU A 500 -20.66 29.52 -25.98
N LEU A 501 -19.91 28.80 -26.82
CA LEU A 501 -18.55 28.36 -26.51
C LEU A 501 -17.46 28.96 -27.41
N ALA A 502 -17.81 29.64 -28.50
CA ALA A 502 -16.81 30.19 -29.43
C ALA A 502 -15.86 31.16 -28.72
N ASP A 503 -14.56 30.93 -28.90
CA ASP A 503 -13.46 31.74 -28.40
C ASP A 503 -13.43 31.89 -26.86
N MET A 504 -14.18 31.05 -26.14
CA MET A 504 -14.18 31.08 -24.68
C MET A 504 -12.82 30.71 -24.10
N THR A 505 -12.46 31.42 -23.04
CA THR A 505 -11.35 31.06 -22.17
C THR A 505 -11.71 29.86 -21.29
N MET A 506 -10.70 29.15 -20.79
CA MET A 506 -10.89 28.03 -19.85
C MET A 506 -11.67 28.45 -18.58
N GLY A 507 -11.46 29.68 -18.11
CA GLY A 507 -12.17 30.22 -16.95
C GLY A 507 -13.68 30.39 -17.18
N GLU A 508 -14.08 30.75 -18.41
CA GLU A 508 -15.49 30.89 -18.79
C GLU A 508 -16.16 29.54 -19.00
N VAL A 509 -15.46 28.59 -19.65
CA VAL A 509 -15.92 27.20 -19.79
C VAL A 509 -16.19 26.56 -18.41
N ARG A 510 -15.32 26.80 -17.42
CA ARG A 510 -15.54 26.32 -16.05
C ARG A 510 -16.77 26.88 -15.37
N LYS A 511 -17.12 28.15 -15.63
CA LYS A 511 -18.35 28.74 -15.09
C LYS A 511 -19.59 28.02 -15.65
N ILE A 512 -19.60 27.73 -16.95
CA ILE A 512 -20.66 26.94 -17.59
C ILE A 512 -20.73 25.53 -16.99
N TYR A 513 -19.58 24.86 -16.83
CA TYR A 513 -19.52 23.54 -16.20
C TYR A 513 -20.12 23.56 -14.79
N LYS A 514 -19.71 24.51 -13.95
CA LYS A 514 -20.21 24.64 -12.56
C LYS A 514 -21.71 24.92 -12.54
N GLN A 515 -22.22 25.78 -13.43
CA GLN A 515 -23.66 26.05 -13.54
C GLN A 515 -24.43 24.79 -13.90
N ALA A 516 -23.97 24.01 -14.87
CA ALA A 516 -24.59 22.74 -15.26
C ALA A 516 -24.52 21.67 -14.15
N ALA A 517 -23.44 21.65 -13.36
CA ALA A 517 -23.27 20.71 -12.25
C ALA A 517 -24.17 21.03 -11.03
N VAL A 518 -24.61 22.28 -10.88
CA VAL A 518 -25.58 22.67 -9.85
C VAL A 518 -26.99 22.24 -10.24
N THR A 519 -27.38 22.39 -11.51
CA THR A 519 -28.70 21.99 -12.01
C THR A 519 -28.90 20.47 -12.01
N SER A 520 -27.84 19.68 -12.24
CA SER A 520 -27.91 18.21 -12.22
C SER A 520 -27.90 17.57 -10.83
N ARG A 521 -27.59 18.33 -9.77
CA ARG A 521 -27.69 17.86 -8.37
C ARG A 521 -29.07 18.11 -7.74
N SER A 522 -29.91 18.88 -8.41
CA SER A 522 -31.29 19.20 -8.00
C SER A 522 -32.37 18.37 -8.71
N SER A 523 -31.95 17.44 -9.58
CA SER A 523 -32.76 16.44 -10.28
C SER A 523 -32.23 15.06 -9.93
#